data_AF-A0A536EIY0-F1
#
_entry.id   AF-A0A536EIY0-F1
#
_cell.length_a   1.000
_cell.length_b   1.000
_cell.length_c   1.000
_cell.angle_alpha   90.00
_cell.angle_beta   90.00
_cell.angle_gamma   90.00
#
_symmetry.space_group_name_H-M   'P 1'
#
loop_
_entity.id
_entity.type
_entity.pdbx_description
1 polymer ?
#
loop_
_entity_poly.entity_id
_entity_poly.type
_entity_poly.pdbx_seq_one_letter_code
_entity_poly.pdbx_strand_id
1 'polypeptide(L)'
;MHRWGPLALASLVAVLLTWRMAPPPPCVQLAVTSSEEKSSLLVQLSGEFERSRPMVGDRCVDVTVTRKPSGAAEQALARGWNEAIDGPRPDAWLPAAISWILLLEDQHPNLVQSDSPSLFRSPLVIGMPREMAIKLGWPDKDVGWADLLKLASNQTGWGTYGRPDWGAFRLGKTNPNISTSGLHALIATYFAASGKTRDLTTATLAEPAVGAFVMGVENPVVHYGDTVSNFLINLQAADDEGRALSYVSAVAMEEKQIWDYNQGNPRGDPKDLGKHPPPTVPLVAIYPREGTLAADHPYAVLNAPWVTAAKRQAAEAFLQFLERPEIQARFQAAGFRNQRGMPGPVIKVANGMLPNRPGAYLELPTGQVIGDIQASWNGLRKRARVLIVIDRSALSGDNDAKKLAQSVDDGLRQLADDEVVGAWDIPNVAGAAQPYLEMLPLQSLGPRRAELQSAIAGSRWSSDPRSFQDQCRAGHWHGRS
;
A
#
# COMPACT_ATOMS: atom_id res chain seq x y z
N MET A 1 -83.72 52.76 19.85
CA MET A 1 -83.49 52.72 21.31
C MET A 1 -82.65 51.50 21.63
N HIS A 2 -81.50 51.70 22.28
CA HIS A 2 -80.75 50.83 23.21
C HIS A 2 -80.76 49.29 23.03
N ARG A 3 -79.68 48.53 23.23
CA ARG A 3 -78.34 48.75 23.82
C ARG A 3 -77.56 47.46 23.55
N TRP A 4 -76.26 47.55 23.28
CA TRP A 4 -75.35 46.41 23.18
C TRP A 4 -75.08 45.83 24.59
N GLY A 5 -75.07 44.49 24.71
CA GLY A 5 -74.61 43.76 25.90
C GLY A 5 -73.20 43.19 25.69
N PRO A 6 -72.38 43.03 26.75
CA PRO A 6 -70.95 42.82 26.63
C PRO A 6 -70.58 41.36 26.37
N LEU A 7 -69.70 41.14 25.39
CA LEU A 7 -68.94 39.91 25.21
C LEU A 7 -67.87 39.81 26.30
N ALA A 8 -68.01 38.86 27.21
CA ALA A 8 -66.96 38.47 28.12
C ALA A 8 -65.95 37.58 27.38
N LEU A 9 -64.77 38.12 27.08
CA LEU A 9 -63.60 37.36 26.65
C LEU A 9 -63.04 36.59 27.85
N ALA A 10 -63.15 35.26 27.83
CA ALA A 10 -62.35 34.39 28.67
C ALA A 10 -60.99 34.16 27.98
N SER A 11 -59.97 34.87 28.42
CA SER A 11 -58.59 34.70 27.98
C SER A 11 -57.99 33.45 28.63
N LEU A 12 -57.93 32.34 27.88
CA LEU A 12 -57.11 31.18 28.22
C LEU A 12 -55.65 31.47 27.86
N VAL A 13 -54.85 31.81 28.86
CA VAL A 13 -53.39 31.95 28.73
C VAL A 13 -52.80 30.54 28.66
N ALA A 14 -52.51 30.07 27.44
CA ALA A 14 -51.67 28.90 27.24
C ALA A 14 -50.20 29.31 27.49
N VAL A 15 -49.67 28.93 28.64
CA VAL A 15 -48.22 29.01 28.91
C VAL A 15 -47.55 27.91 28.07
N LEU A 16 -47.12 28.26 26.87
CA LEU A 16 -46.19 27.45 26.08
C LEU A 16 -44.81 27.55 26.74
N LEU A 17 -44.52 26.62 27.65
CA LEU A 17 -43.16 26.29 28.07
C LEU A 17 -42.39 25.77 26.85
N THR A 18 -41.87 26.70 26.05
CA THR A 18 -40.85 26.40 25.04
C THR A 18 -39.55 26.12 25.76
N TRP A 19 -39.38 24.89 26.24
CA TRP A 19 -38.05 24.36 26.52
C TRP A 19 -37.28 24.41 25.21
N ARG A 20 -36.46 25.46 25.03
CA ARG A 20 -35.44 25.51 23.99
C ARG A 20 -34.47 24.36 24.32
N MET A 21 -34.72 23.18 23.75
CA MET A 21 -33.74 22.10 23.79
C MET A 21 -32.47 22.66 23.17
N ALA A 22 -31.40 22.71 23.96
CA ALA A 22 -30.08 23.07 23.46
C ALA A 22 -29.75 22.13 22.28
N PRO A 23 -29.07 22.63 21.22
CA PRO A 23 -28.62 21.76 20.15
C PRO A 23 -27.80 20.61 20.75
N PRO A 24 -27.96 19.37 20.26
CA PRO A 24 -27.20 18.25 20.79
C PRO A 24 -25.70 18.54 20.73
N PRO A 25 -24.91 18.07 21.70
CA PRO A 25 -23.48 18.29 21.67
C PRO A 25 -22.88 17.70 20.39
N PRO A 26 -21.83 18.33 19.81
CA PRO A 26 -21.23 17.84 18.58
C PRO A 26 -20.69 16.42 18.78
N CYS A 27 -20.77 15.56 17.76
CA CYS A 27 -20.24 14.20 17.87
C CYS A 27 -18.74 14.19 18.20
N VAL A 28 -18.30 13.13 18.87
CA VAL A 28 -16.87 12.82 19.03
C VAL A 28 -16.33 12.43 17.67
N GLN A 29 -15.39 13.22 17.15
CA GLN A 29 -14.70 12.92 15.90
C GLN A 29 -13.59 11.90 16.19
N LEU A 30 -13.74 10.68 15.71
CA LEU A 30 -12.75 9.62 15.77
C LEU A 30 -12.00 9.56 14.43
N ALA A 31 -10.72 9.95 14.44
CA ALA A 31 -9.86 9.81 13.27
C ALA A 31 -9.19 8.43 13.26
N VAL A 32 -9.38 7.67 12.18
CA VAL A 32 -8.82 6.33 12.00
C VAL A 32 -7.91 6.33 10.79
N THR A 33 -6.64 5.97 10.95
CA THR A 33 -5.75 5.70 9.80
C THR A 33 -5.72 4.21 9.51
N SER A 34 -6.02 3.81 8.28
CA SER A 34 -6.04 2.42 7.84
C SER A 34 -5.08 2.16 6.69
N SER A 35 -4.50 0.95 6.69
CA SER A 35 -3.83 0.40 5.52
C SER A 35 -4.74 0.29 4.29
N GLU A 36 -4.10 0.31 3.13
CA GLU A 36 -4.66 0.51 1.79
C GLU A 36 -5.75 -0.50 1.42
N GLU A 37 -5.58 -1.72 1.87
CA GLU A 37 -6.20 -2.91 1.32
C GLU A 37 -7.54 -3.25 1.99
N LYS A 38 -7.81 -2.64 3.16
CA LYS A 38 -9.08 -2.73 3.90
C LYS A 38 -9.81 -1.39 4.01
N SER A 39 -9.18 -0.28 3.61
CA SER A 39 -9.70 1.07 3.87
C SER A 39 -11.07 1.34 3.25
N SER A 40 -11.33 0.91 2.01
CA SER A 40 -12.63 1.16 1.36
C SER A 40 -13.77 0.40 2.05
N LEU A 41 -13.52 -0.83 2.51
CA LEU A 41 -14.48 -1.57 3.32
C LEU A 41 -14.68 -0.92 4.69
N LEU A 42 -13.61 -0.45 5.34
CA LEU A 42 -13.72 0.29 6.60
C LEU A 42 -14.50 1.60 6.48
N VAL A 43 -14.39 2.33 5.37
CA VAL A 43 -15.21 3.52 5.09
C VAL A 43 -16.70 3.15 4.99
N GLN A 44 -17.04 2.02 4.37
CA GLN A 44 -18.43 1.56 4.32
C GLN A 44 -18.94 1.18 5.72
N LEU A 45 -18.11 0.45 6.48
CA LEU A 45 -18.41 0.01 7.84
C LEU A 45 -18.52 1.18 8.82
N SER A 46 -17.71 2.22 8.66
CA SER A 46 -17.80 3.43 9.48
C SER A 46 -19.12 4.15 9.27
N GLY A 47 -19.58 4.27 8.02
CA GLY A 47 -20.90 4.84 7.73
C GLY A 47 -22.06 4.00 8.27
N GLU A 48 -21.91 2.68 8.36
CA GLU A 48 -22.90 1.80 9.03
C GLU A 48 -22.91 1.97 10.54
N PHE A 49 -21.72 2.05 11.14
CA PHE A 49 -21.54 2.36 12.55
C PHE A 49 -22.22 3.70 12.89
N GLU A 50 -21.92 4.78 12.16
CA GLU A 50 -22.51 6.11 12.35
C GLU A 50 -24.04 6.12 12.22
N ARG A 51 -24.60 5.37 11.25
CA ARG A 51 -26.07 5.25 11.08
C ARG A 51 -26.76 4.63 12.30
N SER A 52 -26.06 3.80 13.09
CA SER A 52 -26.59 3.26 14.34
C SER A 52 -26.63 4.29 15.48
N ARG A 53 -26.11 5.50 15.25
CA ARG A 53 -25.94 6.58 16.25
C ARG A 53 -25.29 6.10 17.55
N PRO A 54 -24.06 5.57 17.48
CA PRO A 54 -23.34 5.07 18.64
C PRO A 54 -23.06 6.23 19.59
N MET A 55 -23.32 6.01 20.88
CA MET A 55 -23.20 7.02 21.92
C MET A 55 -22.02 6.72 22.83
N VAL A 56 -21.20 7.73 23.07
CA VAL A 56 -20.14 7.74 24.08
C VAL A 56 -20.48 8.85 25.06
N GLY A 57 -20.98 8.47 26.24
CA GLY A 57 -21.64 9.42 27.14
C GLY A 57 -22.89 10.02 26.50
N ASP A 58 -22.95 11.34 26.41
CA ASP A 58 -24.05 12.11 25.81
C ASP A 58 -23.79 12.53 24.36
N ARG A 59 -22.70 12.05 23.74
CA ARG A 59 -22.27 12.44 22.39
C ARG A 59 -22.31 11.26 21.43
N CYS A 60 -22.77 11.52 20.21
CA CYS A 60 -22.61 10.61 19.07
C CYS A 60 -21.12 10.45 18.70
N VAL A 61 -20.81 9.45 17.88
CA VAL A 61 -19.47 9.26 17.29
C VAL A 61 -19.53 9.36 15.77
N ASP A 62 -18.65 10.17 15.20
CA ASP A 62 -18.38 10.24 13.76
C ASP A 62 -16.97 9.70 13.50
N VAL A 63 -16.80 8.87 12.48
CA VAL A 63 -15.55 8.15 12.21
C VAL A 63 -15.01 8.54 10.84
N THR A 64 -13.87 9.21 10.84
CA THR A 64 -13.16 9.55 9.59
C THR A 64 -12.05 8.54 9.34
N VAL A 65 -12.12 7.80 8.23
CA VAL A 65 -11.10 6.83 7.84
C VAL A 65 -10.16 7.44 6.79
N THR A 66 -8.89 7.57 7.14
CA THR A 66 -7.80 7.99 6.24
C THR A 66 -7.06 6.76 5.73
N ARG A 67 -6.98 6.62 4.40
CA ARG A 67 -6.20 5.58 3.72
C ARG A 67 -4.73 5.99 3.65
N LYS A 68 -3.82 5.16 4.18
CA LYS A 68 -2.37 5.41 4.14
C LYS A 68 -1.59 4.08 4.18
N PRO A 69 -0.51 3.89 3.39
CA PRO A 69 0.38 2.74 3.53
C PRO A 69 0.91 2.62 4.96
N SER A 70 1.01 1.40 5.49
CA SER A 70 1.33 1.21 6.91
C SER A 70 2.70 1.76 7.30
N GLY A 71 3.74 1.59 6.48
CA GLY A 71 5.04 2.18 6.77
C GLY A 71 5.07 3.70 6.63
N ALA A 72 4.28 4.28 5.72
CA ALA A 72 4.13 5.73 5.65
C ALA A 72 3.41 6.29 6.89
N ALA A 73 2.46 5.54 7.47
CA ALA A 73 1.80 5.88 8.72
C ALA A 73 2.72 5.68 9.94
N GLU A 74 3.56 4.66 9.93
CA GLU A 74 4.58 4.43 10.96
C GLU A 74 5.60 5.58 10.98
N GLN A 75 6.23 5.87 9.83
CA GLN A 75 7.13 7.02 9.68
C GLN A 75 6.43 8.33 10.02
N ALA A 76 5.14 8.43 9.65
CA ALA A 76 4.08 9.30 10.19
C ALA A 76 4.26 9.71 11.64
N LEU A 77 4.04 8.68 12.44
CA LEU A 77 3.95 8.75 13.88
C LEU A 77 5.33 8.95 14.50
N ALA A 78 6.36 8.28 13.97
CA ALA A 78 7.72 8.36 14.47
C ALA A 78 8.29 9.79 14.39
N ARG A 79 8.16 10.46 13.24
CA ARG A 79 8.71 11.82 13.08
C ARG A 79 7.90 12.94 13.76
N GLY A 80 6.76 12.60 14.37
CA GLY A 80 5.77 13.57 14.83
C GLY A 80 4.83 14.01 13.70
N TRP A 81 3.60 13.49 13.75
CA TRP A 81 2.59 13.64 12.70
C TRP A 81 2.34 15.10 12.28
N ASN A 82 2.45 15.37 10.98
CA ASN A 82 2.24 16.70 10.39
C ASN A 82 0.93 16.73 9.59
N GLU A 83 -0.11 17.40 10.08
CA GLU A 83 -1.44 17.35 9.46
C GLU A 83 -1.50 17.97 8.05
N ALA A 84 -0.59 18.88 7.71
CA ALA A 84 -0.53 19.47 6.37
C ALA A 84 0.01 18.49 5.32
N ILE A 85 0.81 17.51 5.73
CA ILE A 85 1.44 16.51 4.86
C ILE A 85 0.72 15.17 4.97
N ASP A 86 0.36 14.79 6.19
CA ASP A 86 -0.08 13.44 6.53
C ASP A 86 -1.60 13.26 6.59
N GLY A 87 -2.34 14.37 6.62
CA GLY A 87 -3.78 14.38 6.88
C GLY A 87 -4.11 14.42 8.38
N PRO A 88 -5.38 14.25 8.78
CA PRO A 88 -5.80 14.34 10.17
C PRO A 88 -5.02 13.41 11.09
N ARG A 89 -4.65 13.88 12.30
CA ARG A 89 -3.98 13.02 13.30
C ARG A 89 -4.86 11.81 13.66
N PRO A 90 -4.34 10.58 13.57
CA PRO A 90 -5.09 9.40 13.97
C PRO A 90 -5.30 9.38 15.49
N ASP A 91 -6.49 8.95 15.90
CA ASP A 91 -6.79 8.52 17.26
C ASP A 91 -6.60 7.00 17.38
N ALA A 92 -6.96 6.26 16.32
CA ALA A 92 -6.65 4.85 16.13
C ALA A 92 -5.92 4.62 14.81
N TRP A 93 -5.00 3.67 14.82
CA TRP A 93 -4.23 3.23 13.67
C TRP A 93 -4.45 1.75 13.43
N LEU A 94 -4.86 1.39 12.22
CA LEU A 94 -5.04 0.01 11.80
C LEU A 94 -4.03 -0.28 10.69
N PRO A 95 -2.75 -0.55 11.01
CA PRO A 95 -1.80 -1.01 10.01
C PRO A 95 -2.23 -2.38 9.46
N ALA A 96 -1.62 -2.82 8.36
CA ALA A 96 -1.89 -4.16 7.86
C ALA A 96 -1.24 -5.25 8.72
N ALA A 97 -0.20 -4.92 9.50
CA ALA A 97 0.51 -5.89 10.32
C ALA A 97 1.10 -5.30 11.60
N ILE A 98 1.17 -6.11 12.65
CA ILE A 98 1.84 -5.80 13.93
C ILE A 98 3.32 -5.46 13.76
N SER A 99 3.99 -5.92 12.69
CA SER A 99 5.39 -5.57 12.39
C SER A 99 5.65 -4.06 12.36
N TRP A 100 4.65 -3.26 11.96
CA TRP A 100 4.75 -1.80 11.96
C TRP A 100 4.60 -1.19 13.35
N ILE A 101 3.83 -1.82 14.23
CA ILE A 101 3.70 -1.40 15.63
C ILE A 101 5.02 -1.70 16.36
N LEU A 102 5.59 -2.89 16.16
CA LEU A 102 6.90 -3.26 16.73
C LEU A 102 8.00 -2.27 16.32
N LEU A 103 8.02 -1.84 15.05
CA LEU A 103 8.98 -0.86 14.55
C LEU A 103 8.76 0.54 15.17
N LEU A 104 7.50 0.95 15.34
CA LEU A 104 7.17 2.23 15.98
C LEU A 104 7.54 2.23 17.47
N GLU A 105 7.26 1.14 18.18
CA GLU A 105 7.52 1.01 19.62
C GLU A 105 9.01 0.97 19.96
N ASP A 106 9.84 0.45 19.04
CA ASP A 106 11.30 0.48 19.15
C ASP A 106 11.85 1.92 19.23
N GLN A 107 11.25 2.84 18.47
CA GLN A 107 11.63 4.25 18.43
C GLN A 107 10.86 5.11 19.46
N HIS A 108 9.60 4.79 19.69
CA HIS A 108 8.65 5.56 20.50
C HIS A 108 7.87 4.64 21.44
N PRO A 109 8.51 4.18 22.54
CA PRO A 109 7.85 3.32 23.50
C PRO A 109 6.63 4.05 24.09
N ASN A 110 5.50 3.34 24.21
CA ASN A 110 4.23 3.82 24.76
C ASN A 110 3.41 4.78 23.87
N LEU A 111 3.76 4.98 22.59
CA LEU A 111 2.90 5.77 21.69
C LEU A 111 1.61 5.01 21.30
N VAL A 112 1.64 3.68 21.33
CA VAL A 112 0.51 2.79 21.10
C VAL A 112 0.08 2.19 22.44
N GLN A 113 -1.23 1.98 22.65
CA GLN A 113 -1.71 1.24 23.82
C GLN A 113 -1.27 -0.23 23.75
N SER A 114 -0.96 -0.82 24.91
CA SER A 114 -0.41 -2.17 25.00
C SER A 114 -1.28 -3.27 24.40
N ASP A 115 -2.59 -3.04 24.28
CA ASP A 115 -3.50 -3.94 23.61
C ASP A 115 -3.79 -3.43 22.19
N SER A 116 -3.58 -4.30 21.21
CA SER A 116 -3.78 -4.03 19.78
C SER A 116 -4.30 -5.29 19.10
N PRO A 117 -5.56 -5.67 19.35
CA PRO A 117 -6.09 -6.96 18.89
C PRO A 117 -6.07 -7.06 17.37
N SER A 118 -5.63 -8.21 16.86
CA SER A 118 -5.71 -8.58 15.45
C SER A 118 -7.18 -8.78 15.06
N LEU A 119 -7.67 -8.07 14.05
CA LEU A 119 -9.08 -8.19 13.62
C LEU A 119 -9.32 -9.34 12.65
N PHE A 120 -8.36 -9.62 11.77
CA PHE A 120 -8.42 -10.63 10.72
C PHE A 120 -7.02 -10.81 10.13
N ARG A 121 -6.82 -11.79 9.25
CA ARG A 121 -5.50 -12.08 8.68
C ARG A 121 -5.51 -12.20 7.17
N SER A 122 -4.41 -11.79 6.55
CA SER A 122 -4.09 -12.06 5.15
C SER A 122 -2.62 -12.50 5.09
N PRO A 123 -2.33 -13.81 4.95
CA PRO A 123 -0.96 -14.30 4.84
C PRO A 123 -0.23 -13.63 3.67
N LEU A 124 1.08 -13.39 3.81
CA LEU A 124 1.92 -13.11 2.65
C LEU A 124 1.95 -14.37 1.76
N VAL A 125 1.72 -14.18 0.48
CA VAL A 125 1.80 -15.20 -0.57
C VAL A 125 2.62 -14.68 -1.74
N ILE A 126 3.08 -15.61 -2.56
CA ILE A 126 3.60 -15.28 -3.90
C ILE A 126 2.45 -15.51 -4.87
N GLY A 127 1.84 -14.42 -5.34
CA GLY A 127 0.80 -14.47 -6.37
C GLY A 127 1.42 -14.73 -7.74
N MET A 128 0.96 -15.76 -8.44
CA MET A 128 1.46 -16.13 -9.76
C MET A 128 0.30 -16.34 -10.74
N PRO A 129 0.46 -15.98 -12.03
CA PRO A 129 -0.44 -16.45 -13.08
C PRO A 129 -0.61 -17.96 -12.98
N ARG A 130 -1.86 -18.44 -13.01
CA ARG A 130 -2.19 -19.85 -12.73
C ARG A 130 -1.38 -20.81 -13.60
N GLU A 131 -1.21 -20.51 -14.88
CA GLU A 131 -0.48 -21.32 -15.86
C GLU A 131 1.00 -21.45 -15.50
N MET A 132 1.61 -20.36 -15.01
CA MET A 132 2.99 -20.36 -14.54
C MET A 132 3.14 -21.16 -13.25
N ALA A 133 2.21 -20.99 -12.31
CA ALA A 133 2.20 -21.73 -11.05
C ALA A 133 2.04 -23.25 -11.27
N ILE A 134 1.18 -23.66 -12.20
CA ILE A 134 1.01 -25.08 -12.60
C ILE A 134 2.33 -25.65 -13.14
N LYS A 135 3.09 -24.88 -13.94
CA LYS A 135 4.42 -25.31 -14.40
C LYS A 135 5.42 -25.51 -13.26
N LEU A 136 5.24 -24.81 -12.15
CA LEU A 136 6.03 -24.99 -10.93
C LEU A 136 5.47 -26.07 -9.99
N GLY A 137 4.33 -26.68 -10.32
CA GLY A 137 3.73 -27.80 -9.58
C GLY A 137 2.57 -27.42 -8.66
N TRP A 138 1.98 -26.23 -8.79
CA TRP A 138 0.76 -25.87 -8.05
C TRP A 138 -0.42 -26.79 -8.45
N PRO A 139 -1.27 -27.23 -7.51
CA PRO A 139 -1.29 -26.90 -6.07
C PRO A 139 -0.47 -27.84 -5.19
N ASP A 140 0.12 -28.91 -5.74
CA ASP A 140 0.62 -30.05 -4.96
C ASP A 140 2.07 -29.88 -4.48
N LYS A 141 2.87 -29.07 -5.17
CA LYS A 141 4.27 -28.83 -4.83
C LYS A 141 4.43 -27.55 -4.01
N ASP A 142 5.10 -27.70 -2.87
CA ASP A 142 5.52 -26.56 -2.05
C ASP A 142 6.67 -25.84 -2.75
N VAL A 143 6.40 -24.66 -3.30
CA VAL A 143 7.39 -23.76 -3.91
C VAL A 143 7.83 -22.75 -2.85
N GLY A 144 9.15 -22.55 -2.69
CA GLY A 144 9.73 -21.62 -1.73
C GLY A 144 10.55 -20.50 -2.37
N TRP A 145 11.13 -19.63 -1.53
CA TRP A 145 11.99 -18.54 -1.99
C TRP A 145 13.24 -19.03 -2.72
N ALA A 146 13.80 -20.18 -2.31
CA ALA A 146 14.95 -20.77 -2.99
C ALA A 146 14.62 -21.24 -4.43
N ASP A 147 13.39 -21.72 -4.65
CA ASP A 147 12.91 -22.11 -5.98
C ASP A 147 12.76 -20.88 -6.89
N LEU A 148 12.23 -19.78 -6.35
CA LEU A 148 12.14 -18.51 -7.07
C LEU A 148 13.51 -17.93 -7.39
N LEU A 149 14.46 -17.97 -6.45
CA LEU A 149 15.83 -17.51 -6.66
C LEU A 149 16.52 -18.28 -7.80
N LYS A 150 16.34 -19.61 -7.83
CA LYS A 150 16.85 -20.46 -8.90
C LYS A 150 16.27 -20.07 -10.26
N LEU A 151 14.97 -19.78 -10.31
CA LEU A 151 14.30 -19.35 -11.54
C LEU A 151 14.73 -17.95 -11.98
N ALA A 152 14.89 -17.02 -11.03
CA ALA A 152 15.37 -15.66 -11.26
C ALA A 152 16.81 -15.62 -11.82
N SER A 153 17.66 -16.55 -11.37
CA SER A 153 19.06 -16.62 -11.76
C SER A 153 19.29 -17.40 -13.07
N ASN A 154 18.23 -17.98 -13.65
CA ASN A 154 18.32 -18.76 -14.88
C ASN A 154 18.19 -17.87 -16.12
N GLN A 155 19.25 -17.78 -16.91
CA GLN A 155 19.29 -16.96 -18.14
C GLN A 155 18.26 -17.38 -19.20
N THR A 156 17.83 -18.65 -19.20
CA THR A 156 16.78 -19.13 -20.11
C THR A 156 15.37 -18.82 -19.64
N GLY A 157 15.21 -18.34 -18.39
CA GLY A 157 13.93 -18.00 -17.79
C GLY A 157 12.91 -19.14 -17.86
N TRP A 158 11.71 -18.82 -18.32
CA TRP A 158 10.63 -19.79 -18.53
C TRP A 158 10.89 -20.78 -19.68
N GLY A 159 11.93 -20.56 -20.50
CA GLY A 159 12.40 -21.53 -21.48
C GLY A 159 12.76 -22.89 -20.86
N THR A 160 13.26 -22.91 -19.63
CA THR A 160 13.52 -24.16 -18.87
C THR A 160 12.25 -24.99 -18.64
N TYR A 161 11.07 -24.36 -18.67
CA TYR A 161 9.77 -25.03 -18.54
C TYR A 161 9.04 -25.17 -19.89
N GLY A 162 9.77 -25.05 -21.00
CA GLY A 162 9.23 -25.13 -22.36
C GLY A 162 8.38 -23.93 -22.75
N ARG A 163 8.53 -22.79 -22.07
CA ARG A 163 7.77 -21.55 -22.32
C ARG A 163 8.69 -20.34 -22.52
N PRO A 164 9.55 -20.34 -23.57
CA PRO A 164 10.41 -19.20 -23.86
C PRO A 164 9.59 -17.94 -24.22
N ASP A 165 8.35 -18.10 -24.68
CA ASP A 165 7.40 -17.02 -24.97
C ASP A 165 7.02 -16.17 -23.74
N TRP A 166 7.16 -16.72 -22.52
CA TRP A 166 6.98 -15.99 -21.27
C TRP A 166 8.21 -15.18 -20.85
N GLY A 167 9.36 -15.40 -21.52
CA GLY A 167 10.60 -14.67 -21.29
C GLY A 167 11.30 -14.99 -19.96
N ALA A 168 12.08 -14.01 -19.48
CA ALA A 168 12.78 -14.09 -18.20
C ALA A 168 11.80 -14.05 -17.02
N PHE A 169 12.19 -14.65 -15.90
CA PHE A 169 11.41 -14.54 -14.66
C PHE A 169 11.44 -13.12 -14.11
N ARG A 170 10.25 -12.61 -13.77
CA ARG A 170 10.04 -11.25 -13.28
C ARG A 170 9.28 -11.28 -11.96
N LEU A 171 9.91 -10.78 -10.90
CA LEU A 171 9.30 -10.66 -9.59
C LEU A 171 8.78 -9.23 -9.37
N GLY A 172 7.54 -9.10 -8.94
CA GLY A 172 6.98 -7.86 -8.40
C GLY A 172 7.12 -7.84 -6.88
N LYS A 173 7.74 -6.80 -6.34
CA LYS A 173 7.76 -6.53 -4.90
C LYS A 173 7.40 -5.08 -4.67
N THR A 174 6.86 -4.78 -3.49
CA THR A 174 6.62 -3.41 -3.07
C THR A 174 7.76 -2.92 -2.18
N ASN A 175 7.87 -1.61 -2.00
CA ASN A 175 8.91 -1.01 -1.18
C ASN A 175 8.75 -1.41 0.31
N PRO A 176 9.74 -2.07 0.95
CA PRO A 176 9.63 -2.57 2.31
C PRO A 176 9.62 -1.48 3.39
N ASN A 177 9.93 -0.23 3.04
CA ASN A 177 9.87 0.89 3.98
C ASN A 177 8.45 1.44 4.15
N ILE A 178 7.54 1.15 3.22
CA ILE A 178 6.18 1.71 3.23
C ILE A 178 5.07 0.66 3.09
N SER A 179 5.34 -0.45 2.41
CA SER A 179 4.37 -1.50 2.10
C SER A 179 4.59 -2.75 2.94
N THR A 180 3.52 -3.25 3.54
CA THR A 180 3.53 -4.47 4.35
C THR A 180 3.94 -5.70 3.56
N SER A 181 3.43 -5.89 2.33
CA SER A 181 3.84 -7.03 1.50
C SER A 181 5.32 -6.98 1.15
N GLY A 182 5.87 -5.77 0.96
CA GLY A 182 7.30 -5.55 0.71
C GLY A 182 8.14 -5.90 1.92
N LEU A 183 7.75 -5.38 3.10
CA LEU A 183 8.43 -5.64 4.37
C LEU A 183 8.40 -7.14 4.71
N HIS A 184 7.22 -7.75 4.66
CA HIS A 184 7.06 -9.17 4.98
C HIS A 184 7.79 -10.06 3.98
N ALA A 185 7.81 -9.71 2.69
CA ALA A 185 8.60 -10.44 1.71
C ALA A 185 10.10 -10.35 2.01
N LEU A 186 10.59 -9.18 2.43
CA LEU A 186 12.00 -9.01 2.82
C LEU A 186 12.34 -9.80 4.10
N ILE A 187 11.49 -9.76 5.13
CA ILE A 187 11.71 -10.58 6.34
C ILE A 187 11.65 -12.08 5.99
N ALA A 188 10.70 -12.49 5.15
CA ALA A 188 10.55 -13.89 4.74
C ALA A 188 11.77 -14.39 3.92
N THR A 189 12.40 -13.54 3.10
CA THR A 189 13.63 -13.92 2.39
C THR A 189 14.81 -14.08 3.34
N TYR A 190 14.90 -13.29 4.42
CA TYR A 190 15.89 -13.50 5.49
C TYR A 190 15.69 -14.82 6.25
N PHE A 191 14.44 -15.19 6.54
CA PHE A 191 14.13 -16.51 7.10
C PHE A 191 14.51 -17.64 6.14
N ALA A 192 14.15 -17.52 4.86
CA ALA A 192 14.50 -18.51 3.86
C ALA A 192 16.02 -18.66 3.67
N ALA A 193 16.75 -17.55 3.68
CA ALA A 193 18.20 -17.52 3.54
C ALA A 193 18.94 -18.16 4.72
N SER A 194 18.44 -17.95 5.94
CA SER A 194 19.04 -18.48 7.17
C SER A 194 18.55 -19.88 7.55
N GLY A 195 17.46 -20.36 6.93
CA GLY A 195 16.79 -21.61 7.30
C GLY A 195 16.09 -21.56 8.66
N LYS A 196 15.94 -20.36 9.25
CA LYS A 196 15.26 -20.15 10.53
C LYS A 196 13.76 -19.98 10.33
N THR A 197 12.99 -20.14 11.41
CA THR A 197 11.55 -19.83 11.47
C THR A 197 11.17 -18.87 12.61
N ARG A 198 12.16 -18.52 13.44
CA ARG A 198 12.12 -17.57 14.56
C ARG A 198 13.54 -17.09 14.88
N ASP A 199 13.67 -16.19 15.86
CA ASP A 199 14.96 -15.75 16.41
C ASP A 199 15.95 -15.25 15.32
N LEU A 200 15.43 -14.46 14.36
CA LEU A 200 16.31 -13.65 13.50
C LEU A 200 16.97 -12.58 14.36
N THR A 201 18.28 -12.41 14.17
CA THR A 201 19.10 -11.46 14.90
C THR A 201 19.92 -10.64 13.90
N THR A 202 20.36 -9.45 14.31
CA THR A 202 21.28 -8.61 13.53
C THR A 202 22.52 -9.38 13.07
N ALA A 203 23.03 -10.29 13.91
CA ALA A 203 24.16 -11.15 13.56
C ALA A 203 23.86 -12.07 12.36
N THR A 204 22.65 -12.66 12.32
CA THR A 204 22.22 -13.47 11.17
C THR A 204 22.08 -12.63 9.90
N LEU A 205 21.62 -11.37 10.01
CA LEU A 205 21.51 -10.49 8.84
C LEU A 205 22.87 -10.16 8.21
N ALA A 206 23.92 -10.12 9.03
CA ALA A 206 25.30 -9.80 8.61
C ALA A 206 26.05 -10.99 7.98
N GLU A 207 25.48 -12.20 8.02
CA GLU A 207 26.11 -13.38 7.42
C GLU A 207 26.21 -13.23 5.89
N PRO A 208 27.41 -13.37 5.27
CA PRO A 208 27.57 -13.13 3.84
C PRO A 208 26.68 -14.00 2.94
N ALA A 209 26.43 -15.25 3.32
CA ALA A 209 25.55 -16.16 2.59
C ALA A 209 24.09 -15.69 2.63
N VAL A 210 23.65 -15.14 3.77
CA VAL A 210 22.30 -14.58 3.94
C VAL A 210 22.13 -13.36 3.05
N GLY A 211 23.08 -12.42 3.11
CA GLY A 211 23.08 -11.23 2.25
C GLY A 211 23.08 -11.59 0.75
N ALA A 212 23.88 -12.57 0.34
CA ALA A 212 23.94 -13.02 -1.06
C ALA A 212 22.62 -13.62 -1.54
N PHE A 213 21.94 -14.40 -0.70
CA PHE A 213 20.62 -14.96 -1.02
C PHE A 213 19.57 -13.85 -1.19
N VAL A 214 19.49 -12.94 -0.22
CA VAL A 214 18.50 -11.84 -0.26
C VAL A 214 18.74 -10.96 -1.48
N MET A 215 19.99 -10.55 -1.73
CA MET A 215 20.36 -9.81 -2.95
C MET A 215 19.97 -10.55 -4.23
N GLY A 216 20.14 -11.87 -4.27
CA GLY A 216 19.72 -12.69 -5.40
C GLY A 216 18.21 -12.64 -5.65
N VAL A 217 17.40 -12.58 -4.59
CA VAL A 217 15.93 -12.45 -4.69
C VAL A 217 15.51 -11.01 -5.04
N GLU A 218 16.25 -9.99 -4.60
CA GLU A 218 15.98 -8.59 -4.95
C GLU A 218 16.38 -8.24 -6.40
N ASN A 219 17.36 -8.94 -6.98
CA ASN A 219 17.86 -8.67 -8.34
C ASN A 219 16.82 -8.80 -9.48
N PRO A 220 15.95 -9.84 -9.53
CA PRO A 220 14.90 -9.96 -10.56
C PRO A 220 13.70 -9.01 -10.36
N VAL A 221 13.71 -8.16 -9.33
CA VAL A 221 12.59 -7.24 -9.08
C VAL A 221 12.54 -6.19 -10.18
N VAL A 222 11.43 -6.14 -10.91
CA VAL A 222 11.30 -5.29 -12.12
C VAL A 222 11.12 -3.82 -11.75
N HIS A 223 10.37 -3.56 -10.69
CA HIS A 223 10.21 -2.25 -10.06
C HIS A 223 9.69 -2.47 -8.64
N TYR A 224 9.89 -1.48 -7.75
CA TYR A 224 9.24 -1.46 -6.45
C TYR A 224 8.06 -0.50 -6.53
N GLY A 225 6.85 -1.03 -6.40
CA GLY A 225 5.64 -0.21 -6.29
C GLY A 225 5.39 0.21 -4.85
N ASP A 226 4.75 1.36 -4.67
CA ASP A 226 4.32 1.83 -3.35
C ASP A 226 3.16 1.00 -2.78
N THR A 227 2.37 0.39 -3.66
CA THR A 227 1.25 -0.49 -3.31
C THR A 227 1.15 -1.68 -4.27
N VAL A 228 0.64 -2.81 -3.79
CA VAL A 228 0.41 -4.00 -4.63
C VAL A 228 -0.70 -3.74 -5.66
N SER A 229 -1.73 -2.95 -5.31
CA SER A 229 -2.82 -2.63 -6.25
C SER A 229 -2.32 -1.98 -7.54
N ASN A 230 -1.26 -1.18 -7.51
CA ASN A 230 -0.68 -0.62 -8.75
C ASN A 230 -0.11 -1.72 -9.66
N PHE A 231 0.54 -2.74 -9.11
CA PHE A 231 0.97 -3.90 -9.90
C PHE A 231 -0.22 -4.65 -10.49
N LEU A 232 -1.27 -4.86 -9.69
CA LEU A 232 -2.44 -5.64 -10.11
C LEU A 232 -3.29 -4.90 -11.15
N ILE A 233 -3.36 -3.56 -11.09
CA ILE A 233 -4.00 -2.73 -12.12
C ILE A 233 -3.26 -2.88 -13.45
N ASN A 234 -1.92 -2.78 -13.43
CA ASN A 234 -1.12 -2.93 -14.64
C ASN A 234 -1.17 -4.38 -15.19
N LEU A 235 -1.24 -5.37 -14.30
CA LEU A 235 -1.42 -6.77 -14.69
C LEU A 235 -2.80 -7.00 -15.31
N GLN A 236 -3.86 -6.38 -14.78
CA GLN A 236 -5.22 -6.44 -15.37
C GLN A 236 -5.21 -5.81 -16.77
N ALA A 237 -4.65 -4.61 -16.92
CA ALA A 237 -4.52 -3.98 -18.24
C ALA A 237 -3.70 -4.84 -19.23
N ALA A 238 -2.63 -5.49 -18.76
CA ALA A 238 -1.87 -6.42 -19.59
C ALA A 238 -2.67 -7.67 -19.94
N ASP A 239 -3.53 -8.17 -19.05
CA ASP A 239 -4.42 -9.30 -19.30
C ASP A 239 -5.49 -8.98 -20.34
N ASP A 240 -6.10 -7.79 -20.28
CA ASP A 240 -7.07 -7.31 -21.27
C ASP A 240 -6.50 -7.26 -22.69
N GLU A 241 -5.18 -7.08 -22.81
CA GLU A 241 -4.43 -7.10 -24.06
C GLU A 241 -3.86 -8.49 -24.42
N GLY A 242 -4.13 -9.53 -23.63
CA GLY A 242 -3.61 -10.89 -23.83
C GLY A 242 -2.11 -11.04 -23.52
N ARG A 243 -1.53 -10.14 -22.71
CA ARG A 243 -0.09 -10.03 -22.40
C ARG A 243 0.26 -10.36 -20.94
N ALA A 244 -0.70 -10.79 -20.12
CA ALA A 244 -0.48 -11.08 -18.69
C ALA A 244 0.76 -11.94 -18.40
N LEU A 245 0.93 -13.04 -19.15
CA LEU A 245 2.04 -13.99 -18.98
C LEU A 245 3.41 -13.44 -19.41
N SER A 246 3.48 -12.24 -19.97
CA SER A 246 4.72 -11.54 -20.31
C SER A 246 4.97 -10.31 -19.43
N TYR A 247 4.01 -9.92 -18.59
CA TYR A 247 4.09 -8.74 -17.74
C TYR A 247 4.93 -9.03 -16.48
N VAL A 248 4.44 -9.95 -15.64
CA VAL A 248 5.08 -10.35 -14.38
C VAL A 248 4.92 -11.85 -14.17
N SER A 249 5.93 -12.50 -13.56
CA SER A 249 5.90 -13.94 -13.31
C SER A 249 5.37 -14.29 -11.92
N ALA A 250 5.65 -13.43 -10.95
CA ALA A 250 5.25 -13.60 -9.56
C ALA A 250 5.20 -12.24 -8.88
N VAL A 251 4.32 -12.05 -7.89
CA VAL A 251 4.26 -10.83 -7.08
C VAL A 251 4.11 -11.21 -5.62
N ALA A 252 4.96 -10.68 -4.74
CA ALA A 252 4.80 -10.83 -3.31
C ALA A 252 3.66 -9.92 -2.80
N MET A 253 2.60 -10.54 -2.28
CA MET A 253 1.34 -9.85 -1.96
C MET A 253 0.63 -10.50 -0.77
N GLU A 254 -0.42 -9.84 -0.28
CA GLU A 254 -1.34 -10.41 0.69
C GLU A 254 -2.33 -11.36 0.00
N GLU A 255 -2.68 -12.49 0.62
CA GLU A 255 -3.59 -13.51 0.07
C GLU A 255 -4.91 -12.93 -0.45
N LYS A 256 -5.51 -12.01 0.29
CA LYS A 256 -6.77 -11.36 -0.10
C LYS A 256 -6.66 -10.61 -1.44
N GLN A 257 -5.47 -10.20 -1.86
CA GLN A 257 -5.27 -9.52 -3.14
C GLN A 257 -5.34 -10.48 -4.34
N ILE A 258 -5.16 -11.78 -4.12
CA ILE A 258 -5.47 -12.83 -5.12
C ILE A 258 -6.98 -12.83 -5.38
N TRP A 259 -7.78 -12.78 -4.32
CA TRP A 259 -9.23 -12.70 -4.43
C TRP A 259 -9.65 -11.44 -5.18
N ASP A 260 -9.17 -10.28 -4.77
CA ASP A 260 -9.47 -8.99 -5.40
C ASP A 260 -9.16 -8.97 -6.90
N TYR A 261 -7.97 -9.38 -7.31
CA TYR A 261 -7.58 -9.45 -8.72
C TYR A 261 -8.47 -10.44 -9.49
N ASN A 262 -8.71 -11.63 -8.96
CA ASN A 262 -9.54 -12.64 -9.61
C ASN A 262 -11.02 -12.25 -9.72
N GLN A 263 -11.49 -11.23 -8.99
CA GLN A 263 -12.81 -10.64 -9.16
C GLN A 263 -12.84 -9.47 -10.18
N GLY A 264 -11.72 -9.19 -10.85
CA GLY A 264 -11.58 -8.02 -11.71
C GLY A 264 -11.48 -6.71 -10.92
N ASN A 265 -11.17 -6.76 -9.62
CA ASN A 265 -11.16 -5.59 -8.74
C ASN A 265 -9.77 -5.43 -8.06
N PRO A 266 -8.70 -5.11 -8.80
CA PRO A 266 -7.33 -5.08 -8.26
C PRO A 266 -7.10 -4.06 -7.13
N ARG A 267 -8.03 -3.11 -6.94
CA ARG A 267 -8.01 -2.16 -5.81
C ARG A 267 -8.67 -2.71 -4.54
N GLY A 268 -9.50 -3.74 -4.66
CA GLY A 268 -10.31 -4.25 -3.55
C GLY A 268 -11.36 -3.25 -3.07
N ASP A 269 -11.79 -2.30 -3.92
CA ASP A 269 -12.83 -1.34 -3.55
C ASP A 269 -14.22 -1.97 -3.80
N PRO A 270 -15.08 -2.13 -2.78
CA PRO A 270 -16.42 -2.68 -2.97
C PRO A 270 -17.26 -1.92 -4.02
N LYS A 271 -16.96 -0.64 -4.27
CA LYS A 271 -17.66 0.18 -5.28
C LYS A 271 -17.27 -0.18 -6.71
N ASP A 272 -16.12 -0.81 -6.92
CA ASP A 272 -15.60 -1.19 -8.24
C ASP A 272 -15.91 -2.65 -8.61
N LEU A 273 -16.41 -3.44 -7.65
CA LEU A 273 -16.76 -4.84 -7.86
C LEU A 273 -17.81 -4.98 -8.98
N GLY A 274 -17.51 -5.81 -9.99
CA GLY A 274 -18.39 -6.08 -11.12
C GLY A 274 -18.34 -5.03 -12.25
N LYS A 275 -17.56 -3.94 -12.12
CA LYS A 275 -17.35 -2.96 -13.21
C LYS A 275 -16.41 -3.47 -14.30
N HIS A 276 -15.54 -4.42 -13.95
CA HIS A 276 -14.63 -5.10 -14.86
C HIS A 276 -14.89 -6.61 -14.79
N PRO A 277 -14.86 -7.34 -15.91
CA PRO A 277 -14.96 -8.80 -15.88
C PRO A 277 -13.78 -9.43 -15.11
N PRO A 278 -13.92 -10.64 -14.58
CA PRO A 278 -12.77 -11.41 -14.09
C PRO A 278 -11.67 -11.55 -15.17
N PRO A 279 -10.39 -11.59 -14.76
CA PRO A 279 -9.28 -11.73 -15.71
C PRO A 279 -9.32 -13.07 -16.44
N THR A 280 -8.82 -13.09 -17.67
CA THR A 280 -8.63 -14.31 -18.47
C THR A 280 -7.55 -15.19 -17.85
N VAL A 281 -6.48 -14.57 -17.34
CA VAL A 281 -5.38 -15.23 -16.64
C VAL A 281 -5.50 -14.98 -15.13
N PRO A 282 -6.14 -15.88 -14.35
CA PRO A 282 -6.27 -15.69 -12.91
C PRO A 282 -4.94 -15.88 -12.18
N LEU A 283 -4.81 -15.26 -11.02
CA LEU A 283 -3.72 -15.52 -10.08
C LEU A 283 -4.04 -16.69 -9.16
N VAL A 284 -3.00 -17.37 -8.70
CA VAL A 284 -3.05 -18.32 -7.59
C VAL A 284 -2.02 -17.96 -6.51
N ALA A 285 -2.33 -18.32 -5.28
CA ALA A 285 -1.45 -18.16 -4.13
C ALA A 285 -0.48 -19.34 -4.04
N ILE A 286 0.81 -19.04 -4.11
CA ILE A 286 1.88 -19.91 -3.64
C ILE A 286 2.20 -19.51 -2.19
N TYR A 287 2.12 -20.48 -1.28
CA TYR A 287 2.49 -20.30 0.13
C TYR A 287 3.92 -20.83 0.29
N PRO A 288 4.91 -19.97 0.59
CA PRO A 288 6.30 -20.38 0.65
C PRO A 288 6.51 -21.58 1.59
N ARG A 289 7.32 -22.55 1.14
CA ARG A 289 7.64 -23.76 1.91
C ARG A 289 8.31 -23.46 3.25
N GLU A 290 9.06 -22.36 3.31
CA GLU A 290 9.77 -21.91 4.50
C GLU A 290 8.82 -21.40 5.61
N GLY A 291 7.54 -21.17 5.29
CA GLY A 291 6.59 -20.48 6.16
C GLY A 291 6.31 -19.06 5.66
N THR A 292 5.37 -18.36 6.31
CA THR A 292 5.01 -17.00 5.90
C THR A 292 4.68 -16.09 7.08
N LEU A 293 4.64 -14.79 6.84
CA LEU A 293 4.16 -13.80 7.80
C LEU A 293 2.66 -13.53 7.57
N ALA A 294 1.98 -13.05 8.61
CA ALA A 294 0.60 -12.61 8.52
C ALA A 294 0.54 -11.08 8.51
N ALA A 295 -0.13 -10.50 7.51
CA ALA A 295 -0.80 -9.22 7.72
C ALA A 295 -1.99 -9.50 8.64
N ASP A 296 -1.87 -9.19 9.93
CA ASP A 296 -2.84 -9.54 10.98
C ASP A 296 -3.74 -8.37 11.41
N HIS A 297 -3.64 -7.25 10.69
CA HIS A 297 -4.50 -6.07 10.77
C HIS A 297 -4.89 -5.70 12.21
N PRO A 298 -3.92 -5.35 13.08
CA PRO A 298 -4.20 -4.98 14.46
C PRO A 298 -4.99 -3.66 14.52
N TYR A 299 -5.79 -3.50 15.57
CA TYR A 299 -6.47 -2.25 15.91
C TYR A 299 -5.72 -1.54 17.05
N ALA A 300 -4.96 -0.49 16.72
CA ALA A 300 -4.08 0.16 17.69
C ALA A 300 -4.63 1.54 18.09
N VAL A 301 -5.05 1.70 19.35
CA VAL A 301 -5.42 3.03 19.86
C VAL A 301 -4.16 3.77 20.28
N LEU A 302 -3.99 5.01 19.82
CA LEU A 302 -2.80 5.79 20.17
C LEU A 302 -2.89 6.34 21.60
N ASN A 303 -1.76 6.30 22.28
CA ASN A 303 -1.55 6.92 23.59
C ASN A 303 -0.84 8.26 23.42
N ALA A 304 -1.53 9.22 22.80
CA ALA A 304 -1.00 10.53 22.49
C ALA A 304 -1.81 11.67 23.15
N PRO A 305 -1.23 12.88 23.36
CA PRO A 305 -1.89 13.97 24.06
C PRO A 305 -3.21 14.46 23.41
N TRP A 306 -3.40 14.24 22.11
CA TRP A 306 -4.63 14.62 21.40
C TRP A 306 -5.75 13.56 21.50
N VAL A 307 -5.45 12.36 22.00
CA VAL A 307 -6.41 11.25 22.14
C VAL A 307 -7.06 11.31 23.52
N THR A 308 -8.15 12.08 23.59
CA THR A 308 -8.94 12.30 24.81
C THR A 308 -9.65 11.02 25.27
N ALA A 309 -10.13 11.00 26.52
CA ALA A 309 -10.90 9.86 27.05
C ALA A 309 -12.15 9.53 26.19
N ALA A 310 -12.85 10.56 25.70
CA ALA A 310 -13.99 10.39 24.81
C ALA A 310 -13.59 9.74 23.47
N LYS A 311 -12.42 10.10 22.91
CA LYS A 311 -11.89 9.46 21.69
C LYS A 311 -11.47 8.02 21.93
N ARG A 312 -10.90 7.70 23.10
CA ARG A 312 -10.58 6.30 23.47
C ARG A 312 -11.84 5.44 23.59
N GLN A 313 -12.89 5.95 24.24
CA GLN A 313 -14.17 5.27 24.32
C GLN A 313 -14.85 5.13 22.94
N ALA A 314 -14.72 6.13 22.07
CA ALA A 314 -15.19 6.04 20.68
C ALA A 314 -14.42 4.99 19.87
N ALA A 315 -13.11 4.92 20.04
CA ALA A 315 -12.26 3.90 19.40
C ALA A 315 -12.64 2.49 19.85
N GLU A 316 -12.83 2.29 21.15
CA GLU A 316 -13.29 1.03 21.73
C GLU A 316 -14.68 0.63 21.21
N ALA A 317 -15.64 1.56 21.16
CA ALA A 317 -16.96 1.29 20.60
C ALA A 317 -16.90 0.89 19.11
N PHE A 318 -16.00 1.50 18.34
CA PHE A 318 -15.79 1.14 16.95
C PHE A 318 -15.08 -0.22 16.80
N LEU A 319 -14.09 -0.52 17.63
CA LEU A 319 -13.45 -1.84 17.70
C LEU A 319 -14.49 -2.94 17.96
N GLN A 320 -15.32 -2.79 18.99
CA GLN A 320 -16.39 -3.74 19.31
C GLN A 320 -17.40 -3.92 18.18
N PHE A 321 -17.67 -2.86 17.41
CA PHE A 321 -18.49 -2.96 16.20
C PHE A 321 -17.81 -3.80 15.10
N LEU A 322 -16.51 -3.60 14.87
CA LEU A 322 -15.74 -4.36 13.87
C LEU A 322 -15.60 -5.84 14.25
N GLU A 323 -15.61 -6.17 15.53
CA GLU A 323 -15.51 -7.54 16.04
C GLU A 323 -16.82 -8.34 15.95
N ARG A 324 -17.94 -7.69 15.65
CA ARG A 324 -19.23 -8.41 15.57
C ARG A 324 -19.20 -9.51 14.50
N PRO A 325 -19.81 -10.68 14.75
CA PRO A 325 -19.77 -11.81 13.84
C PRO A 325 -20.19 -11.48 12.41
N GLU A 326 -21.22 -10.65 12.23
CA GLU A 326 -21.70 -10.21 10.91
C GLU A 326 -20.69 -9.33 10.17
N ILE A 327 -19.89 -8.55 10.89
CA ILE A 327 -18.84 -7.70 10.31
C ILE A 327 -17.60 -8.55 9.99
N GLN A 328 -17.25 -9.48 10.87
CA GLN A 328 -16.20 -10.48 10.63
C GLN A 328 -16.49 -11.34 9.39
N ALA A 329 -17.75 -11.73 9.19
CA ALA A 329 -18.18 -12.45 7.98
C ALA A 329 -17.97 -11.63 6.70
N ARG A 330 -18.08 -10.29 6.76
CA ARG A 330 -17.81 -9.41 5.61
C ARG A 330 -16.32 -9.31 5.28
N PHE A 331 -15.46 -9.25 6.29
CA PHE A 331 -14.01 -9.37 6.06
C PHE A 331 -13.68 -10.73 5.42
N GLN A 332 -14.29 -11.82 5.90
CA GLN A 332 -14.12 -13.14 5.28
C GLN A 332 -14.64 -13.23 3.84
N ALA A 333 -15.76 -12.58 3.53
CA ALA A 333 -16.28 -12.47 2.17
C ALA A 333 -15.39 -11.62 1.25
N ALA A 334 -14.63 -10.68 1.82
CA ALA A 334 -13.63 -9.87 1.13
C ALA A 334 -12.25 -10.55 0.99
N GLY A 335 -12.15 -11.84 1.31
CA GLY A 335 -10.92 -12.62 1.11
C GLY A 335 -9.96 -12.62 2.29
N PHE A 336 -10.33 -12.03 3.42
CA PHE A 336 -9.54 -12.15 4.65
C PHE A 336 -9.82 -13.50 5.36
N ARG A 337 -8.84 -14.00 6.10
CA ARG A 337 -9.02 -15.05 7.11
C ARG A 337 -9.47 -14.42 8.42
N ASN A 338 -10.08 -15.21 9.30
CA ASN A 338 -10.42 -14.69 10.63
C ASN A 338 -9.15 -14.44 11.48
N GLN A 339 -9.34 -13.93 12.70
CA GLN A 339 -8.28 -13.65 13.67
C GLN A 339 -7.33 -14.84 13.95
N ARG A 340 -7.82 -16.08 13.78
CA ARG A 340 -7.04 -17.32 13.98
C ARG A 340 -6.44 -17.88 12.70
N GLY A 341 -6.57 -17.19 11.57
CA GLY A 341 -6.09 -17.66 10.26
C GLY A 341 -6.98 -18.72 9.60
N MET A 342 -8.22 -18.92 10.10
CA MET A 342 -9.15 -19.85 9.45
C MET A 342 -9.75 -19.22 8.18
N PRO A 343 -9.87 -20.00 7.10
CA PRO A 343 -10.37 -19.51 5.82
C PRO A 343 -11.86 -19.13 5.88
N GLY A 344 -12.22 -18.06 5.19
CA GLY A 344 -13.60 -17.73 4.84
C GLY A 344 -14.12 -18.53 3.63
N PRO A 345 -15.39 -18.33 3.23
CA PRO A 345 -16.03 -19.12 2.16
C PRO A 345 -15.40 -18.91 0.76
N VAL A 346 -14.68 -17.81 0.55
CA VAL A 346 -14.02 -17.49 -0.72
C VAL A 346 -12.60 -18.03 -0.83
N ILE A 347 -11.99 -18.48 0.28
CA ILE A 347 -10.63 -19.02 0.29
C ILE A 347 -10.72 -20.52 -0.04
N LYS A 348 -10.66 -20.84 -1.33
CA LYS A 348 -10.77 -22.20 -1.87
C LYS A 348 -9.95 -22.37 -3.15
N VAL A 349 -9.59 -23.61 -3.48
CA VAL A 349 -8.70 -23.93 -4.63
C VAL A 349 -9.27 -23.39 -5.95
N ALA A 350 -10.59 -23.45 -6.12
CA ALA A 350 -11.27 -22.89 -7.28
C ALA A 350 -10.99 -21.39 -7.48
N ASN A 351 -10.80 -20.64 -6.40
CA ASN A 351 -10.50 -19.21 -6.40
C ASN A 351 -8.99 -18.91 -6.39
N GLY A 352 -8.15 -19.94 -6.56
CA GLY A 352 -6.69 -19.81 -6.59
C GLY A 352 -6.02 -19.76 -5.22
N MET A 353 -6.74 -20.01 -4.13
CA MET A 353 -6.19 -20.00 -2.76
C MET A 353 -6.32 -21.38 -2.10
N LEU A 354 -5.47 -21.69 -1.12
CA LEU A 354 -5.48 -22.98 -0.44
C LEU A 354 -5.99 -22.82 1.02
N PRO A 355 -7.19 -23.33 1.36
CA PRO A 355 -7.80 -23.12 2.68
C PRO A 355 -6.93 -23.62 3.84
N ASN A 356 -6.27 -24.75 3.62
CA ASN A 356 -5.41 -25.50 4.53
C ASN A 356 -3.94 -25.04 4.50
N ARG A 357 -3.66 -23.86 3.92
CA ARG A 357 -2.37 -23.16 3.98
C ARG A 357 -2.55 -21.76 4.60
N PRO A 358 -1.48 -21.07 5.06
CA PRO A 358 -0.10 -21.57 5.18
C PRO A 358 0.01 -22.70 6.21
N GLY A 359 1.02 -23.56 6.05
CA GLY A 359 1.28 -24.64 7.01
C GLY A 359 1.94 -24.15 8.31
N ALA A 360 2.61 -22.99 8.25
CA ALA A 360 3.27 -22.36 9.38
C ALA A 360 3.33 -20.84 9.21
N TYR A 361 3.18 -20.12 10.31
CA TYR A 361 3.54 -18.70 10.39
C TYR A 361 4.92 -18.55 11.01
N LEU A 362 5.73 -17.67 10.42
CA LEU A 362 7.04 -17.28 10.94
C LEU A 362 6.85 -16.37 12.15
N GLU A 363 7.70 -16.51 13.16
CA GLU A 363 7.71 -15.61 14.32
C GLU A 363 8.35 -14.28 13.91
N LEU A 364 7.66 -13.15 14.18
CA LEU A 364 8.19 -11.84 13.82
C LEU A 364 9.46 -11.53 14.63
N PRO A 365 10.51 -10.98 14.01
CA PRO A 365 11.65 -10.45 14.74
C PRO A 365 11.26 -9.23 15.60
N THR A 366 12.15 -8.84 16.50
CA THR A 366 11.98 -7.61 17.31
C THR A 366 11.97 -6.35 16.43
N GLY A 367 11.43 -5.24 16.96
CA GLY A 367 11.41 -3.94 16.28
C GLY A 367 12.78 -3.52 15.75
N GLN A 368 13.82 -3.58 16.60
CA GLN A 368 15.21 -3.36 16.20
C GLN A 368 15.64 -4.20 14.99
N VAL A 369 15.38 -5.51 14.99
CA VAL A 369 15.80 -6.39 13.88
C VAL A 369 14.97 -6.11 12.62
N ILE A 370 13.70 -5.74 12.74
CA ILE A 370 12.88 -5.27 11.61
C ILE A 370 13.50 -3.99 11.01
N GLY A 371 13.93 -3.05 11.85
CA GLY A 371 14.62 -1.84 11.43
C GLY A 371 15.95 -2.13 10.72
N ASP A 372 16.75 -3.06 11.26
CA ASP A 372 18.01 -3.50 10.62
C ASP A 372 17.76 -4.16 9.25
N ILE A 373 16.70 -4.96 9.14
CA ILE A 373 16.26 -5.56 7.87
C ILE A 373 15.91 -4.46 6.86
N GLN A 374 15.13 -3.45 7.24
CA GLN A 374 14.82 -2.32 6.34
C GLN A 374 16.07 -1.54 5.93
N ALA A 375 16.97 -1.26 6.87
CA ALA A 375 18.21 -0.55 6.61
C ALA A 375 19.11 -1.31 5.61
N SER A 376 19.15 -2.64 5.71
CA SER A 376 19.93 -3.50 4.81
C SER A 376 19.45 -3.44 3.35
N TRP A 377 18.16 -3.20 3.12
CA TRP A 377 17.56 -3.26 1.78
C TRP A 377 18.19 -2.27 0.81
N ASN A 378 18.59 -1.10 1.31
CA ASN A 378 19.32 -0.10 0.52
C ASN A 378 20.65 -0.62 -0.02
N GLY A 379 21.30 -1.61 0.58
CA GLY A 379 22.51 -2.24 0.05
C GLY A 379 22.25 -3.43 -0.87
N LEU A 380 21.06 -4.03 -0.79
CA LEU A 380 20.74 -5.31 -1.42
C LEU A 380 19.91 -5.15 -2.71
N ARG A 381 19.14 -4.07 -2.83
CA ARG A 381 18.36 -3.80 -4.04
C ARG A 381 19.26 -3.42 -5.22
N LYS A 382 18.86 -3.84 -6.41
CA LYS A 382 19.54 -3.47 -7.66
C LYS A 382 19.65 -1.95 -7.77
N ARG A 383 20.88 -1.46 -8.01
CA ARG A 383 21.13 -0.04 -8.28
C ARG A 383 20.45 0.39 -9.56
N ALA A 384 19.66 1.46 -9.49
CA ALA A 384 19.07 2.08 -10.64
C ALA A 384 20.08 2.98 -11.37
N ARG A 385 19.95 3.02 -12.70
CA ARG A 385 20.51 4.07 -13.56
C ARG A 385 19.33 4.75 -14.23
N VAL A 386 18.99 5.96 -13.78
CA VAL A 386 17.77 6.66 -14.17
C VAL A 386 18.11 7.89 -15.00
N LEU A 387 17.48 8.00 -16.17
CA LEU A 387 17.45 9.24 -16.92
C LEU A 387 16.05 9.84 -16.84
N ILE A 388 15.91 10.97 -16.16
CA ILE A 388 14.66 11.71 -16.08
C ILE A 388 14.57 12.56 -17.35
N VAL A 389 13.53 12.35 -18.14
CA VAL A 389 13.28 13.14 -19.36
C VAL A 389 12.04 13.99 -19.11
N ILE A 390 12.22 15.31 -19.12
CA ILE A 390 11.16 16.28 -18.86
C ILE A 390 10.68 16.85 -20.18
N ASP A 391 9.46 16.50 -20.57
CA ASP A 391 8.77 17.15 -21.68
C ASP A 391 7.96 18.36 -21.15
N ARG A 392 8.48 19.56 -21.38
CA ARG A 392 7.82 20.80 -20.95
C ARG A 392 6.60 21.17 -21.81
N SER A 393 6.43 20.55 -22.99
CA SER A 393 5.26 20.80 -23.84
C SER A 393 3.95 20.31 -23.20
N ALA A 394 4.03 19.38 -22.23
CA ALA A 394 2.89 18.83 -21.51
C ALA A 394 2.45 19.67 -20.30
N LEU A 395 3.20 20.70 -19.92
CA LEU A 395 2.85 21.57 -18.78
C LEU A 395 1.91 22.68 -19.25
N SER A 396 0.82 22.94 -18.51
CA SER A 396 -0.17 23.97 -18.88
C SER A 396 -0.10 25.23 -18.00
N GLY A 397 0.84 25.27 -17.04
CA GLY A 397 1.08 26.42 -16.17
C GLY A 397 1.87 26.07 -14.90
N ASP A 398 2.07 27.07 -14.03
CA ASP A 398 2.91 26.97 -12.82
C ASP A 398 2.45 25.87 -11.84
N ASN A 399 1.15 25.62 -11.74
CA ASN A 399 0.62 24.56 -10.87
C ASN A 399 1.03 23.16 -11.36
N ASP A 400 1.06 22.92 -12.67
CA ASP A 400 1.50 21.64 -13.23
C ASP A 400 3.01 21.48 -13.08
N ALA A 401 3.77 22.56 -13.25
CA ALA A 401 5.21 22.57 -13.00
C ALA A 401 5.54 22.23 -11.53
N LYS A 402 4.79 22.81 -10.57
CA LYS A 402 4.92 22.46 -9.14
C LYS A 402 4.57 21.01 -8.86
N LYS A 403 3.49 20.48 -9.45
CA LYS A 403 3.11 19.06 -9.31
C LYS A 403 4.17 18.12 -9.89
N LEU A 404 4.73 18.46 -11.05
CA LEU A 404 5.83 17.70 -11.65
C LEU A 404 7.05 17.70 -10.73
N ALA A 405 7.48 18.88 -10.25
CA ALA A 405 8.62 19.00 -9.35
C ALA A 405 8.40 18.18 -8.06
N GLN A 406 7.20 18.24 -7.48
CA GLN A 406 6.84 17.43 -6.32
C GLN A 406 6.90 15.93 -6.63
N SER A 407 6.33 15.49 -7.76
CA SER A 407 6.35 14.08 -8.17
C SER A 407 7.76 13.57 -8.42
N VAL A 408 8.63 14.39 -9.01
CA VAL A 408 10.04 14.01 -9.21
C VAL A 408 10.77 13.98 -7.87
N ASP A 409 10.53 14.94 -6.98
CA ASP A 409 11.14 14.94 -5.65
C ASP A 409 10.74 13.70 -4.84
N ASP A 410 9.45 13.34 -4.85
CA ASP A 410 8.94 12.12 -4.22
C ASP A 410 9.63 10.87 -4.81
N GLY A 411 9.81 10.81 -6.14
CA GLY A 411 10.53 9.73 -6.81
C GLY A 411 12.02 9.68 -6.45
N LEU A 412 12.70 10.82 -6.42
CA LEU A 412 14.12 10.91 -6.05
C LEU A 412 14.35 10.45 -4.61
N ARG A 413 13.43 10.74 -3.68
CA ARG A 413 13.51 10.25 -2.29
C ARG A 413 13.46 8.72 -2.18
N GLN A 414 13.01 8.01 -3.21
CA GLN A 414 13.05 6.54 -3.25
C GLN A 414 14.42 6.00 -3.69
N LEU A 415 15.29 6.84 -4.26
CA LEU A 415 16.59 6.47 -4.79
C LEU A 415 17.70 6.58 -3.74
N ALA A 416 18.65 5.64 -3.75
CA ALA A 416 19.81 5.63 -2.88
C ALA A 416 20.89 6.59 -3.40
N ASP A 417 21.75 7.07 -2.51
CA ASP A 417 22.74 8.11 -2.83
C ASP A 417 23.82 7.66 -3.84
N ASP A 418 24.08 6.36 -3.94
CA ASP A 418 25.00 5.76 -4.89
C ASP A 418 24.34 5.34 -6.23
N GLU A 419 23.04 5.60 -6.41
CA GLU A 419 22.37 5.40 -7.70
C GLU A 419 22.75 6.48 -8.70
N VAL A 420 22.76 6.12 -9.99
CA VAL A 420 23.17 7.02 -11.06
C VAL A 420 21.94 7.70 -11.64
N VAL A 421 21.84 9.01 -11.48
CA VAL A 421 20.70 9.80 -11.98
C VAL A 421 21.19 10.95 -12.83
N GLY A 422 20.47 11.22 -13.90
CA GLY A 422 20.65 12.36 -14.79
C GLY A 422 19.30 12.90 -15.18
N ALA A 423 19.27 14.14 -15.66
CA ALA A 423 18.05 14.79 -16.11
C ALA A 423 18.28 15.52 -17.42
N TRP A 424 17.41 15.26 -18.38
CA TRP A 424 17.34 15.96 -19.65
C TRP A 424 16.01 16.70 -19.74
N ASP A 425 16.08 17.91 -20.25
CA ASP A 425 14.94 18.74 -20.64
C ASP A 425 14.76 18.63 -22.14
N ILE A 426 13.53 18.55 -22.62
CA ILE A 426 13.23 18.65 -24.04
C ILE A 426 12.75 20.07 -24.30
N PRO A 427 13.64 20.96 -24.80
CA PRO A 427 13.31 22.35 -24.97
C PRO A 427 12.31 22.53 -26.11
N ASN A 428 11.42 23.48 -25.90
CA ASN A 428 10.43 23.90 -26.87
C ASN A 428 10.95 25.12 -27.66
N VAL A 429 11.95 24.90 -28.52
CA VAL A 429 12.54 25.98 -29.35
C VAL A 429 12.64 25.51 -30.80
N ALA A 430 11.91 26.17 -31.69
CA ALA A 430 12.01 25.92 -33.14
C ALA A 430 13.43 26.24 -33.63
N GLY A 431 14.08 25.27 -34.29
CA GLY A 431 15.44 25.44 -34.83
C GLY A 431 16.57 25.20 -33.84
N ALA A 432 16.30 24.64 -32.65
CA ALA A 432 17.35 24.20 -31.74
C ALA A 432 18.24 23.14 -32.43
N ALA A 433 19.57 23.34 -32.37
CA ALA A 433 20.55 22.42 -32.94
C ALA A 433 20.62 21.07 -32.18
N GLN A 434 20.14 21.03 -30.95
CA GLN A 434 20.07 19.85 -30.07
C GLN A 434 18.60 19.63 -29.68
N PRO A 435 18.05 18.42 -29.86
CA PRO A 435 16.64 18.12 -29.53
C PRO A 435 16.39 17.97 -28.02
N TYR A 436 17.45 18.03 -27.20
CA TYR A 436 17.37 17.98 -25.74
C TYR A 436 18.45 18.90 -25.13
N LEU A 437 18.22 19.31 -23.90
CA LEU A 437 19.16 19.99 -23.04
C LEU A 437 19.49 19.04 -21.88
N GLU A 438 20.74 18.59 -21.81
CA GLU A 438 21.21 17.88 -20.63
C GLU A 438 21.27 18.87 -19.45
N MET A 439 20.37 18.72 -18.49
CA MET A 439 20.35 19.54 -17.27
C MET A 439 21.45 19.06 -16.33
N LEU A 440 21.51 17.74 -16.13
CA LEU A 440 22.49 17.08 -15.28
C LEU A 440 22.91 15.74 -15.89
N PRO A 441 24.22 15.44 -15.95
CA PRO A 441 24.72 14.18 -16.44
C PRO A 441 24.42 13.02 -15.49
N LEU A 442 24.37 11.82 -16.05
CA LEU A 442 24.25 10.56 -15.30
C LEU A 442 25.43 10.39 -14.33
N GLN A 443 25.22 10.71 -13.06
CA GLN A 443 26.21 10.58 -11.99
C GLN A 443 25.55 10.14 -10.66
N SER A 444 26.37 9.82 -9.65
CA SER A 444 25.89 9.46 -8.31
C SER A 444 24.96 10.55 -7.75
N LEU A 445 23.79 10.16 -7.27
CA LEU A 445 22.74 11.07 -6.83
C LEU A 445 23.10 11.86 -5.58
N GLY A 446 23.68 11.21 -4.56
CA GLY A 446 23.89 11.77 -3.22
C GLY A 446 24.52 13.17 -3.22
N PRO A 447 25.71 13.37 -3.82
CA PRO A 447 26.37 14.67 -3.88
C PRO A 447 25.60 15.76 -4.62
N ARG A 448 24.64 15.39 -5.48
CA ARG A 448 23.95 16.31 -6.42
C ARG A 448 22.43 16.33 -6.25
N ARG A 449 21.89 15.67 -5.23
CA ARG A 449 20.45 15.53 -5.01
C ARG A 449 19.74 16.88 -4.97
N ALA A 450 20.29 17.81 -4.18
CA ALA A 450 19.77 19.17 -4.07
C ALA A 450 19.88 19.97 -5.38
N GLU A 451 20.94 19.75 -6.16
CA GLU A 451 21.13 20.37 -7.47
C GLU A 451 20.09 19.86 -8.48
N LEU A 452 19.83 18.55 -8.49
CA LEU A 452 18.81 17.93 -9.34
C LEU A 452 17.41 18.40 -8.98
N GLN A 453 17.07 18.40 -7.69
CA GLN A 453 15.79 18.95 -7.21
C GLN A 453 15.62 20.41 -7.64
N SER A 454 16.67 21.23 -7.48
CA SER A 454 16.64 22.65 -7.84
C SER A 454 16.53 22.87 -9.36
N ALA A 455 17.25 22.08 -10.16
CA ALA A 455 17.21 22.18 -11.62
C ALA A 455 15.80 21.87 -12.15
N ILE A 456 15.15 20.84 -11.58
CA ILE A 456 13.80 20.44 -11.97
C ILE A 456 12.76 21.46 -11.47
N ALA A 457 12.86 21.91 -10.22
CA ALA A 457 11.98 22.95 -9.67
C ALA A 457 12.09 24.30 -10.39
N GLY A 458 13.29 24.62 -10.91
CA GLY A 458 13.54 25.83 -11.71
C GLY A 458 13.02 25.78 -13.15
N SER A 459 12.45 24.64 -13.57
CA SER A 459 11.92 24.45 -14.92
C SER A 459 10.68 25.33 -15.17
N ARG A 460 10.74 26.20 -16.19
CA ARG A 460 9.63 27.08 -16.57
C ARG A 460 8.78 26.47 -17.68
N TRP A 461 7.47 26.67 -17.64
CA TRP A 461 6.54 26.37 -18.72
C TRP A 461 6.77 27.28 -19.94
N SER A 462 6.46 26.79 -21.15
CA SER A 462 6.51 27.55 -22.40
C SER A 462 5.13 27.58 -23.06
N SER A 463 4.71 28.74 -23.59
CA SER A 463 3.39 28.98 -24.17
C SER A 463 3.21 28.50 -25.63
N ASP A 464 4.20 27.86 -26.26
CA ASP A 464 4.16 27.43 -27.67
C ASP A 464 3.97 25.89 -27.78
N PRO A 465 2.78 25.35 -28.04
CA PRO A 465 2.59 23.90 -27.97
C PRO A 465 3.14 23.18 -29.23
N ARG A 466 4.35 22.61 -29.14
CA ARG A 466 4.78 21.48 -30.00
C ARG A 466 5.11 20.27 -29.15
N SER A 467 4.53 19.12 -29.48
CA SER A 467 4.62 17.92 -28.65
C SER A 467 5.94 17.16 -28.89
N PHE A 468 6.41 16.42 -27.89
CA PHE A 468 7.51 15.44 -28.04
C PHE A 468 7.27 14.45 -29.19
N GLN A 469 6.00 14.08 -29.44
CA GLN A 469 5.63 13.17 -30.53
C GLN A 469 5.98 13.75 -31.92
N ASP A 470 5.90 15.07 -32.09
CA ASP A 470 6.21 15.73 -33.36
C ASP A 470 7.72 15.72 -33.64
N GLN A 471 8.56 15.85 -32.61
CA GLN A 471 10.02 15.78 -32.72
C GLN A 471 10.51 14.35 -32.95
N CYS A 472 9.91 13.35 -32.30
CA CYS A 472 10.23 11.95 -32.52
C CYS A 472 9.89 11.48 -33.94
N ARG A 473 8.79 11.95 -34.52
CA ARG A 473 8.42 11.65 -35.93
C ARG A 473 9.39 12.25 -36.94
N ALA A 474 10.13 13.31 -36.59
CA ALA A 474 11.10 13.97 -37.46
C ALA A 474 12.47 13.25 -37.55
N GLY A 475 12.66 12.10 -36.89
CA GLY A 475 13.80 11.21 -37.13
C GLY A 475 15.14 11.62 -36.49
N HIS A 476 15.16 12.53 -35.51
CA HIS A 476 16.39 13.07 -34.92
C HIS A 476 17.02 12.24 -33.78
N TRP A 477 16.50 11.03 -33.49
CA TRP A 477 17.02 10.19 -32.41
C TRP A 477 18.02 9.14 -32.93
N HIS A 478 19.31 9.40 -32.74
CA HIS A 478 20.35 8.37 -32.77
C HIS A 478 20.99 8.28 -31.38
N GLY A 479 20.49 7.35 -30.56
CA GLY A 479 21.13 7.02 -29.29
C GLY A 479 22.47 6.36 -29.55
N ARG A 480 23.57 6.95 -29.06
CA ARG A 480 24.81 6.19 -28.84
C ARG A 480 24.63 5.45 -27.52
N SER A 481 24.61 4.12 -27.63
CA SER A 481 24.56 3.15 -26.53
C SER A 481 25.76 3.22 -25.60
#